data_AF-A0AAD6SR84-F1
#
_entry.id   AF-A0AAD6SR84-F1
#
_cell.length_a   1.000
_cell.length_b   1.000
_cell.length_c   1.000
_cell.angle_alpha   90.00
_cell.angle_beta   90.00
_cell.angle_gamma   90.00
#
_symmetry.space_group_name_H-M   'P 1'
#
loop_
_entity.id
_entity.type
_entity.pdbx_description
1 polymer ?
#
loop_
_entity_poly.entity_id
_entity_poly.type
_entity_poly.pdbx_seq_one_letter_code
_entity_poly.pdbx_strand_id
1 'polypeptide(L)'
;MRSTKSWCLAVTRHPHLAQRVHALSLTIPETVKLQPADGTKIQRALTLCVNLKELKVTFEKSSNDSGPHSIHGWLINECPFRLTKFTNLYFNSAWISQFWKAQSELRVLSVPTLWILEVLRRRAPQSGCRQSSRCAKLASWAGTATRRGVFLVSPRLYSARTIFTHLDDFESRARMGGRSS
;
A
#
# COMPACT_ATOMS: atom_id res chain seq x y z
N MET A 1 -15.13 15.19 2.36
CA MET A 1 -13.94 15.69 3.10
C MET A 1 -14.20 16.29 4.50
N ARG A 2 -15.39 16.84 4.82
CA ARG A 2 -15.60 17.48 6.13
C ARG A 2 -15.32 16.54 7.31
N SER A 3 -15.70 15.27 7.20
CA SER A 3 -15.47 14.22 8.19
C SER A 3 -13.98 13.93 8.47
N THR A 4 -13.15 13.83 7.43
CA THR A 4 -11.70 13.61 7.58
C THR A 4 -11.05 14.79 8.29
N LYS A 5 -11.39 16.02 7.89
CA LYS A 5 -10.85 17.24 8.51
C LYS A 5 -11.26 17.37 9.97
N SER A 6 -12.54 17.14 10.29
CA SER A 6 -13.03 17.19 11.67
C SER A 6 -12.38 16.12 12.54
N TRP A 7 -12.17 14.91 12.00
CA TRP A 7 -11.47 13.85 12.70
C TRP A 7 -10.00 14.21 12.99
N CYS A 8 -9.26 14.70 11.98
CA CYS A 8 -7.87 15.13 12.20
C CYS A 8 -7.78 16.21 13.30
N LEU A 9 -8.71 17.17 13.31
CA LEU A 9 -8.76 18.21 14.34
C LEU A 9 -9.06 17.62 15.72
N ALA A 10 -10.04 16.73 15.84
CA ALA A 10 -10.40 16.09 17.10
C ALA A 10 -9.24 15.28 17.68
N VAL A 11 -8.58 14.46 16.86
CA VAL A 11 -7.44 13.63 17.26
C VAL A 11 -6.24 14.48 17.66
N THR A 12 -5.97 15.56 16.93
CA THR A 12 -4.88 16.48 17.26
C THR A 12 -5.12 17.21 18.58
N ARG A 13 -6.37 17.58 18.88
CA ARG A 13 -6.74 18.25 20.14
C ARG A 13 -6.81 17.29 21.32
N HIS A 14 -7.11 16.02 21.08
CA HIS A 14 -7.28 15.01 22.11
C HIS A 14 -6.46 13.75 21.79
N PRO A 15 -5.13 13.76 22.02
CA PRO A 15 -4.23 12.66 21.65
C PRO A 15 -4.59 11.31 22.29
N HIS A 16 -5.22 11.32 23.47
CA HIS A 16 -5.70 10.10 24.13
C HIS A 16 -6.77 9.36 23.30
N LEU A 17 -7.56 10.08 22.48
CA LEU A 17 -8.49 9.45 21.54
C LEU A 17 -7.72 8.71 20.45
N ALA A 18 -6.62 9.29 19.96
CA ALA A 18 -5.75 8.69 18.96
C ALA A 18 -5.22 7.31 19.39
N GLN A 19 -4.80 7.21 20.65
CA GLN A 19 -4.27 5.98 21.24
C GLN A 19 -5.31 4.85 21.32
N ARG A 20 -6.60 5.18 21.32
CA ARG A 20 -7.71 4.21 21.35
C ARG A 20 -8.14 3.77 19.95
N VAL A 21 -7.62 4.38 18.89
CA VAL A 21 -7.95 4.02 17.51
C VAL A 21 -7.15 2.77 17.12
N HIS A 22 -7.85 1.65 17.02
CA HIS A 22 -7.27 0.38 16.52
C HIS A 22 -7.57 0.12 15.05
N ALA A 23 -8.66 0.69 14.53
CA ALA A 23 -9.08 0.55 13.14
C ALA A 23 -9.49 1.91 12.58
N LEU A 24 -9.03 2.22 11.36
CA LEU A 24 -9.30 3.49 10.71
C LEU A 24 -9.56 3.29 9.22
N SER A 25 -10.64 3.91 8.73
CA SER A 25 -10.93 4.03 7.30
C SER A 25 -10.86 5.50 6.89
N LEU A 26 -9.88 5.84 6.05
CA LEU A 26 -9.69 7.18 5.52
C LEU A 26 -10.06 7.22 4.05
N THR A 27 -10.87 8.21 3.70
CA THR A 27 -11.09 8.58 2.30
C THR A 27 -10.34 9.87 2.04
N ILE A 28 -9.30 9.75 1.20
CA ILE A 28 -8.45 10.87 0.81
C ILE A 28 -8.96 11.39 -0.54
N PRO A 29 -9.11 12.72 -0.71
CA PRO A 29 -9.44 13.26 -2.02
C PRO A 29 -8.37 12.91 -3.05
N GLU A 30 -8.74 12.99 -4.32
CA GLU A 30 -7.83 12.90 -5.45
C GLU A 30 -6.59 13.79 -5.25
N THR A 31 -5.42 13.29 -5.68
CA THR A 31 -4.10 13.91 -5.45
C THR A 31 -4.07 15.40 -5.81
N VAL A 32 -4.71 15.77 -6.93
CA VAL A 32 -4.78 17.16 -7.41
C VAL A 32 -5.55 18.08 -6.45
N LYS A 33 -6.46 17.53 -5.65
CA LYS A 33 -7.33 18.28 -4.72
C LYS A 33 -6.82 18.27 -3.28
N LEU A 34 -5.78 17.47 -2.97
CA LEU A 34 -5.22 17.42 -1.63
C LEU A 34 -4.24 18.57 -1.43
N GLN A 35 -4.69 19.62 -0.74
CA GLN A 35 -3.80 20.70 -0.34
C GLN A 35 -2.70 20.20 0.63
N PRO A 36 -1.46 20.67 0.51
CA PRO A 36 -0.37 20.26 1.41
C PRO A 36 -0.69 20.49 2.90
N ALA A 37 -1.40 21.58 3.22
CA ALA A 37 -1.86 21.90 4.57
C ALA A 37 -2.86 20.89 5.14
N ASP A 38 -3.68 20.25 4.29
CA ASP A 38 -4.57 19.18 4.73
C ASP A 38 -3.81 17.86 4.88
N GLY A 39 -2.87 17.58 3.97
CA GLY A 39 -2.01 16.39 4.05
C GLY A 39 -1.19 16.34 5.35
N THR A 40 -0.57 17.46 5.74
CA THR A 40 0.19 17.55 7.01
C THR A 40 -0.70 17.32 8.24
N LYS A 41 -1.95 17.78 8.24
CA LYS A 41 -2.92 17.49 9.32
C LYS A 41 -3.28 16.01 9.38
N ILE A 42 -3.43 15.36 8.23
CA ILE A 42 -3.69 13.91 8.17
C ILE A 42 -2.48 13.13 8.67
N GLN A 43 -1.28 13.44 8.20
CA GLN A 43 -0.03 12.82 8.66
C GLN A 43 0.11 12.96 10.18
N ARG A 44 -0.07 14.18 10.71
CA ARG A 44 0.02 14.42 12.15
C ARG A 44 -1.03 13.65 12.95
N ALA A 45 -2.26 13.55 12.45
CA ALA A 45 -3.28 12.74 13.12
C ALA A 45 -2.91 11.25 13.12
N LEU A 46 -2.36 10.75 12.00
CA LEU A 46 -1.90 9.37 11.88
C LEU A 46 -0.71 9.04 12.79
N THR A 47 0.26 9.95 12.95
CA THR A 47 1.41 9.71 13.83
C THR A 47 1.01 9.58 15.30
N LEU A 48 -0.11 10.18 15.71
CA LEU A 48 -0.67 10.02 17.06
C LEU A 48 -1.36 8.67 17.28
N CYS A 49 -1.77 7.97 16.21
CA CYS A 49 -2.48 6.69 16.29
C CYS A 49 -1.53 5.50 16.52
N VAL A 50 -0.78 5.50 17.63
CA VAL A 50 0.27 4.49 17.93
C VAL A 50 -0.22 3.04 17.98
N ASN A 51 -1.50 2.83 18.35
CA ASN A 51 -2.09 1.49 18.51
C ASN A 51 -2.92 1.05 17.30
N LEU A 52 -2.78 1.72 16.16
CA LEU A 52 -3.51 1.38 14.95
C LEU A 52 -3.07 0.02 14.40
N LYS A 53 -4.02 -0.90 14.22
CA LYS A 53 -3.79 -2.25 13.70
C LYS A 53 -4.42 -2.45 12.32
N GLU A 54 -5.50 -1.73 12.01
CA GLU A 54 -6.18 -1.83 10.73
C GLU A 54 -6.29 -0.46 10.07
N LEU A 55 -5.76 -0.34 8.86
CA LEU A 55 -5.83 0.89 8.08
C LEU A 55 -6.39 0.60 6.69
N LYS A 56 -7.48 1.28 6.36
CA LYS A 56 -8.09 1.28 5.03
C LYS A 56 -7.99 2.68 4.45
N VAL A 57 -7.27 2.82 3.34
CA VAL A 57 -7.15 4.08 2.62
C VAL A 57 -7.82 3.94 1.27
N THR A 58 -8.90 4.69 1.09
CA THR A 58 -9.65 4.80 -0.15
C THR A 58 -9.47 6.19 -0.73
N PHE A 59 -9.79 6.32 -2.01
CA PHE A 59 -9.85 7.61 -2.68
C PHE A 59 -11.23 7.87 -3.22
N GLU A 60 -11.59 9.14 -3.29
CA GLU A 60 -12.81 9.58 -3.95
C GLU A 60 -12.57 9.47 -5.47
N LYS A 61 -13.20 8.47 -6.09
CA LYS A 61 -13.05 8.22 -7.53
C LYS A 61 -13.70 9.38 -8.30
N SER A 62 -12.89 10.24 -8.90
CA SER A 62 -13.36 11.13 -9.95
C SER A 62 -13.65 10.29 -11.19
N SER A 63 -14.65 10.68 -11.98
CA SER A 63 -15.15 9.87 -13.09
C SER A 63 -14.14 9.59 -14.21
N ASN A 64 -12.98 10.29 -14.22
CA ASN A 64 -12.13 10.37 -15.41
C ASN A 64 -10.68 9.88 -15.21
N ASP A 65 -10.24 9.52 -13.99
CA ASP A 65 -8.81 9.27 -13.76
C ASP A 65 -8.43 7.78 -13.64
N SER A 66 -7.31 7.44 -14.29
CA SER A 66 -6.83 6.09 -14.57
C SER A 66 -6.00 5.50 -13.43
N GLY A 67 -6.57 5.36 -12.24
CA GLY A 67 -5.99 4.53 -11.17
C GLY A 67 -5.08 5.24 -10.15
N PRO A 68 -4.48 4.49 -9.21
CA PRO A 68 -3.76 5.07 -8.06
C PRO A 68 -2.39 5.63 -8.46
N HIS A 69 -2.34 6.92 -8.77
CA HIS A 69 -1.13 7.66 -9.12
C HIS A 69 -0.59 8.56 -7.99
N SER A 70 -1.07 8.39 -6.77
CA SER A 70 -0.73 9.30 -5.67
C SER A 70 0.75 9.20 -5.26
N ILE A 71 1.43 10.35 -5.28
CA ILE A 71 2.81 10.56 -4.80
C ILE A 71 2.88 10.76 -3.27
N HIS A 72 1.74 10.73 -2.56
CA HIS A 72 1.66 11.09 -1.15
C HIS A 72 2.10 9.97 -0.18
N GLY A 73 3.06 9.13 -0.56
CA GLY A 73 3.59 8.06 0.32
C GLY A 73 4.11 8.58 1.66
N TRP A 74 4.56 9.84 1.68
CA TRP A 74 4.99 10.55 2.90
C TRP A 74 3.91 10.61 4.00
N LEU A 75 2.62 10.49 3.68
CA LEU A 75 1.54 10.51 4.68
C LEU A 75 1.66 9.39 5.72
N ILE A 76 2.24 8.26 5.35
CA ILE A 76 2.30 7.05 6.20
C ILE A 76 3.72 6.61 6.55
N ASN A 77 4.74 7.12 5.86
CA ASN A 77 6.12 6.67 6.04
C ASN A 77 6.68 6.91 7.44
N GLU A 78 6.21 7.94 8.15
CA GLU A 78 6.68 8.31 9.49
C GLU A 78 5.76 7.80 10.62
N CYS A 79 4.81 6.94 10.30
CA CYS A 79 3.85 6.45 11.29
C CYS A 79 4.46 5.35 12.19
N PRO A 80 4.31 5.44 13.52
CA PRO A 80 4.91 4.49 14.46
C PRO A 80 4.15 3.16 14.58
N PHE A 81 2.91 3.10 14.05
CA PHE A 81 2.04 1.95 14.22
C PHE A 81 2.43 0.74 13.35
N ARG A 82 2.07 -0.45 13.84
CA ARG A 82 2.27 -1.73 13.15
C ARG A 82 0.92 -2.35 12.79
N LEU A 83 0.62 -2.38 11.50
CA LEU A 83 -0.62 -2.87 10.94
C LEU A 83 -0.62 -4.38 10.81
N THR A 84 -1.76 -4.99 11.15
CA THR A 84 -2.09 -6.39 10.85
C THR A 84 -2.93 -6.49 9.58
N LYS A 85 -3.74 -5.47 9.29
CA LYS A 85 -4.54 -5.37 8.06
C LYS A 85 -4.33 -4.01 7.38
N PHE A 86 -4.00 -4.05 6.10
CA PHE A 86 -3.85 -2.86 5.29
C PHE A 86 -4.64 -2.99 3.99
N THR A 87 -5.52 -2.03 3.74
CA THR A 87 -6.21 -1.89 2.45
C THR A 87 -5.75 -0.58 1.82
N ASN A 88 -5.08 -0.66 0.68
CA ASN A 88 -4.62 0.50 -0.05
C ASN A 88 -5.30 0.55 -1.41
N LEU A 89 -6.07 1.60 -1.66
CA LEU A 89 -6.58 1.92 -2.98
C LEU A 89 -6.05 3.26 -3.49
N TYR A 90 -5.27 4.01 -2.70
CA TYR A 90 -4.89 5.39 -2.99
C TYR A 90 -3.41 5.58 -3.35
N PHE A 91 -2.51 5.16 -2.47
CA PHE A 91 -1.08 5.35 -2.67
C PHE A 91 -0.60 4.54 -3.84
N ASN A 92 0.43 4.99 -4.56
CA ASN A 92 1.16 4.18 -5.53
C ASN A 92 2.22 3.30 -4.82
N SER A 93 2.38 2.06 -5.28
CA SER A 93 3.24 1.04 -4.64
C SER A 93 4.70 1.46 -4.55
N ALA A 94 5.19 2.26 -5.51
CA ALA A 94 6.57 2.74 -5.52
C ALA A 94 6.88 3.63 -4.30
N TRP A 95 5.90 4.40 -3.82
CA TRP A 95 6.13 5.41 -2.78
C TRP A 95 5.92 4.90 -1.35
N ILE A 96 5.40 3.69 -1.19
CA ILE A 96 5.10 3.08 0.12
C ILE A 96 5.89 1.79 0.36
N SER A 97 6.89 1.50 -0.48
CA SER A 97 7.75 0.34 -0.36
C SER A 97 8.48 0.30 0.99
N GLN A 98 9.00 1.44 1.44
CA GLN A 98 9.66 1.57 2.73
C GLN A 98 8.69 1.36 3.89
N PHE A 99 7.50 1.95 3.80
CA PHE A 99 6.44 1.72 4.79
C PHE A 99 6.14 0.24 4.93
N TRP A 100 5.96 -0.49 3.82
CA TRP A 100 5.70 -1.92 3.86
C TRP A 100 6.81 -2.75 4.49
N LYS A 101 8.08 -2.42 4.25
CA LYS A 101 9.21 -3.09 4.90
C LYS A 101 9.18 -2.93 6.42
N ALA A 102 8.69 -1.80 6.92
CA ALA A 102 8.55 -1.56 8.35
C ALA A 102 7.40 -2.37 8.97
N GLN A 103 6.43 -2.83 8.19
CA GLN A 103 5.24 -3.56 8.66
C GLN A 103 5.52 -5.07 8.83
N SER A 104 6.23 -5.45 9.88
CA SER A 104 6.53 -6.86 10.17
C SER A 104 5.33 -7.70 10.60
N GLU A 105 4.26 -7.06 11.09
CA GLU A 105 3.05 -7.71 11.62
C GLU A 105 1.93 -7.88 10.59
N LEU A 106 2.15 -7.46 9.34
CA LEU A 106 1.11 -7.43 8.32
C LEU A 106 0.68 -8.85 7.92
N ARG A 107 -0.60 -9.15 8.08
CA ARG A 107 -1.21 -10.45 7.72
C ARG A 107 -2.15 -10.34 6.52
N VAL A 108 -2.85 -9.22 6.41
CA VAL A 108 -3.83 -8.99 5.33
C VAL A 108 -3.42 -7.76 4.55
N LEU A 109 -3.23 -7.93 3.24
CA LEU A 109 -2.95 -6.85 2.31
C LEU A 109 -4.00 -6.88 1.19
N SER A 110 -4.80 -5.84 1.10
CA SER A 110 -5.71 -5.61 -0.02
C SER A 110 -5.21 -4.45 -0.86
N VAL A 111 -4.90 -4.73 -2.12
CA VAL A 111 -4.40 -3.78 -3.10
C VAL A 111 -5.20 -3.93 -4.39
N PRO A 112 -5.25 -2.92 -5.27
CA PRO A 112 -6.02 -2.99 -6.50
C PRO A 112 -5.51 -4.12 -7.39
N THR A 113 -6.43 -4.82 -8.07
CA THR A 113 -6.09 -5.96 -8.94
C THR A 113 -5.04 -5.60 -10.02
N LEU A 114 -5.03 -4.35 -10.49
CA LEU A 114 -4.03 -3.86 -11.44
C LEU A 114 -2.60 -3.95 -10.91
N TRP A 115 -2.39 -3.78 -9.60
CA TRP A 115 -1.07 -3.92 -8.99
C TRP A 115 -0.61 -5.37 -8.95
N ILE A 116 -1.55 -6.27 -8.66
CA ILE A 116 -1.29 -7.70 -8.69
C ILE A 116 -0.92 -8.12 -10.11
N LEU A 117 -1.65 -7.65 -11.12
CA LEU A 117 -1.33 -7.93 -12.52
C LEU A 117 0.04 -7.39 -12.91
N GLU A 118 0.44 -6.21 -12.45
CA GLU A 118 1.78 -5.67 -12.71
C GLU A 118 2.89 -6.54 -12.09
N VAL A 119 2.71 -6.99 -10.85
CA VAL A 119 3.65 -7.91 -10.19
C VAL A 119 3.70 -9.27 -10.89
N LEU A 120 2.55 -9.79 -11.32
CA LEU A 120 2.47 -11.08 -12.03
C LEU A 120 3.03 -10.99 -13.45
N ARG A 121 2.78 -9.90 -14.17
CA ARG A 121 3.31 -9.64 -15.52
C ARG A 121 4.83 -9.59 -15.50
N ARG A 122 5.43 -9.05 -14.44
CA ARG A 122 6.89 -9.02 -14.21
C ARG A 122 7.49 -10.37 -13.81
N ARG A 123 6.67 -11.31 -13.30
CA ARG A 123 7.08 -12.69 -12.98
C ARG A 123 6.86 -13.66 -14.14
N ALA A 124 6.26 -13.23 -15.25
CA ALA A 124 6.22 -14.06 -16.44
C ALA A 124 7.67 -14.38 -16.83
N PRO A 125 8.04 -15.67 -16.94
CA PRO A 125 9.40 -16.03 -17.32
C PRO A 125 9.69 -15.38 -18.66
N GLN A 126 10.76 -14.59 -18.73
CA GLN A 126 11.32 -14.26 -20.02
C GLN A 126 11.56 -15.60 -20.72
N SER A 127 11.01 -15.73 -21.93
CA SER A 127 11.07 -16.92 -22.76
C SER A 127 12.51 -17.46 -22.80
N GLY A 128 12.82 -18.47 -21.99
CA GLY A 128 14.18 -18.96 -21.82
C GLY A 128 14.47 -19.81 -20.57
N CYS A 129 13.72 -19.64 -19.47
CA CYS A 129 13.95 -20.45 -18.27
C CYS A 129 13.14 -21.76 -18.29
N ARG A 130 13.84 -22.92 -18.28
CA ARG A 130 13.27 -24.26 -18.06
C ARG A 130 12.34 -24.22 -16.85
N GLN A 131 11.06 -24.47 -17.09
CA GLN A 131 10.00 -24.49 -16.09
C GLN A 131 10.34 -25.49 -14.98
N SER A 132 10.75 -25.01 -13.82
CA SER A 132 10.73 -25.85 -12.62
C SER A 132 9.27 -26.01 -12.17
N SER A 133 8.89 -27.22 -11.79
CA SER A 133 7.55 -27.62 -11.33
C SER A 133 6.99 -26.75 -10.18
N ARG A 134 7.83 -25.96 -9.51
CA ARG A 134 7.43 -24.96 -8.51
C ARG A 134 6.72 -23.74 -9.09
N CYS A 135 6.98 -23.35 -10.33
CA CYS A 135 6.37 -22.16 -10.94
C CYS A 135 4.92 -22.39 -11.38
N ALA A 136 4.58 -23.61 -11.83
CA ALA A 136 3.22 -23.95 -12.27
C ALA A 136 2.18 -23.90 -11.14
N LYS A 137 2.59 -24.21 -9.90
CA LYS A 137 1.71 -24.14 -8.72
C LYS A 137 1.28 -22.71 -8.37
N LEU A 138 2.09 -21.71 -8.71
CA LEU A 138 1.79 -20.29 -8.45
C LEU A 138 0.73 -19.73 -9.42
N ALA A 139 0.73 -20.18 -10.68
CA ALA A 139 -0.27 -19.76 -11.67
C ALA A 139 -1.68 -20.29 -11.32
N SER A 140 -1.77 -21.50 -10.77
CA SER A 140 -3.02 -22.11 -10.32
C SER A 140 -3.67 -21.36 -9.15
N TRP A 141 -2.88 -20.84 -8.19
CA TRP A 141 -3.41 -20.08 -7.05
C TRP A 141 -3.81 -18.65 -7.40
N ALA A 142 -3.16 -18.03 -8.39
CA ALA A 142 -3.56 -16.71 -8.89
C ALA A 142 -4.96 -16.75 -9.53
N GLY A 143 -5.32 -17.85 -10.20
CA GLY A 143 -6.64 -18.02 -10.84
C GLY A 143 -7.84 -17.93 -9.89
N THR A 144 -7.68 -18.33 -8.62
CA THR A 144 -8.79 -18.34 -7.65
C THR A 144 -8.87 -17.07 -6.80
N ALA A 145 -7.75 -16.38 -6.53
CA ALA A 145 -7.73 -15.11 -5.78
C ALA A 145 -8.22 -13.90 -6.61
N THR A 146 -8.17 -14.00 -7.94
CA THR A 146 -8.45 -12.88 -8.87
C THR A 146 -9.92 -12.44 -8.88
N ARG A 147 -10.87 -13.26 -8.42
CA ARG A 147 -12.30 -12.89 -8.41
C ARG A 147 -12.72 -11.90 -7.32
N ARG A 148 -11.88 -11.59 -6.32
CA ARG A 148 -12.29 -10.72 -5.19
C ARG A 148 -11.32 -9.60 -4.81
N GLY A 149 -10.16 -9.44 -5.47
CA GLY A 149 -9.24 -8.34 -5.15
C GLY A 149 -8.67 -8.35 -3.72
N VAL A 150 -8.71 -9.51 -3.05
CA VAL A 150 -8.22 -9.70 -1.69
C VAL A 150 -7.20 -10.84 -1.71
N PHE A 151 -5.95 -10.54 -1.34
CA PHE A 151 -4.93 -11.54 -1.13
C PHE A 151 -4.77 -11.80 0.37
N LEU A 152 -5.01 -13.04 0.77
CA LEU A 152 -4.58 -13.54 2.07
C LEU A 152 -3.10 -13.91 1.93
N VAL A 153 -2.21 -13.11 2.51
CA VAL A 153 -0.79 -13.47 2.58
C VAL A 153 -0.69 -14.58 3.64
N SER A 154 -0.61 -15.83 3.17
CA SER A 154 -0.47 -16.98 4.08
C SER A 154 0.92 -16.96 4.71
N PRO A 155 1.06 -16.87 6.05
CA PRO A 155 2.35 -16.74 6.73
C PRO A 155 3.30 -17.92 6.50
N ARG A 156 2.79 -19.06 6.02
CA ARG A 156 3.54 -20.31 5.79
C ARG A 156 4.29 -20.38 4.46
N LEU A 157 4.01 -19.50 3.48
CA LEU A 157 4.63 -19.59 2.15
C LEU A 157 5.21 -18.29 1.62
N TYR A 158 4.81 -17.13 2.16
CA TYR A 158 5.38 -15.84 1.79
C TYR A 158 5.52 -14.98 3.04
N SER A 159 6.76 -14.78 3.49
CA SER A 159 7.05 -13.62 4.33
C SER A 159 6.85 -12.38 3.45
N ALA A 160 6.24 -11.33 4.00
CA ALA A 160 6.07 -10.07 3.30
C ALA A 160 7.42 -9.61 2.67
N ARG A 161 8.55 -9.90 3.34
CA ARG A 161 9.93 -9.75 2.83
C ARG A 161 10.15 -10.29 1.41
N THR A 162 9.62 -11.46 1.04
CA THR A 162 9.86 -12.10 -0.27
C THR A 162 9.05 -11.46 -1.41
N ILE A 163 7.94 -10.82 -1.09
CA ILE A 163 7.22 -9.98 -2.07
C ILE A 163 7.99 -8.65 -2.25
N PHE A 164 8.63 -8.15 -1.18
CA PHE A 164 9.27 -6.83 -1.16
C PHE A 164 10.69 -6.77 -1.73
N THR A 165 11.53 -7.79 -1.56
CA THR A 165 12.91 -7.79 -2.10
C THR A 165 12.95 -7.64 -3.63
N HIS A 166 11.96 -8.16 -4.34
CA HIS A 166 11.91 -8.08 -5.79
C HIS A 166 11.37 -6.74 -6.34
N LEU A 167 10.75 -5.90 -5.49
CA LEU A 167 10.35 -4.55 -5.87
C LEU A 167 11.56 -3.59 -5.88
N ASP A 168 12.52 -3.77 -4.97
CA ASP A 168 13.73 -2.93 -4.88
C ASP A 168 14.76 -3.20 -5.99
N ASP A 169 14.95 -4.46 -6.39
CA ASP A 169 15.87 -4.84 -7.48
C ASP A 169 15.49 -4.18 -8.81
N PHE A 170 14.20 -3.89 -9.01
CA PHE A 170 13.71 -3.20 -10.18
C PHE A 170 13.96 -1.68 -10.11
N GLU A 171 13.78 -1.05 -8.95
CA GLU A 171 14.01 0.40 -8.80
C GLU A 171 15.49 0.75 -9.00
N SER A 172 16.39 -0.13 -8.54
CA SER A 172 17.82 -0.01 -8.77
C SER A 172 18.18 -0.11 -10.26
N ARG A 173 17.46 -0.95 -11.02
CA ARG A 173 17.62 -1.04 -12.49
C ARG A 173 16.96 0.10 -13.26
N ALA A 174 15.82 0.63 -12.80
CA ALA A 174 15.13 1.75 -13.44
C ALA A 174 15.89 3.08 -13.28
N ARG A 175 16.57 3.30 -12.14
CA ARG A 175 17.45 4.46 -11.94
C ARG A 175 18.78 4.38 -12.72
N MET A 176 19.23 3.18 -13.07
CA MET A 176 20.50 2.96 -13.79
C MET A 176 20.34 2.98 -15.32
N GLY A 177 19.12 2.93 -15.87
CA GLY A 177 18.87 2.96 -17.32
C GLY A 177 18.85 4.35 -17.97
N GLY A 178 19.16 5.42 -17.22
CA GLY A 178 19.05 6.82 -17.66
C GLY A 178 20.37 7.52 -17.97
N ARG A 179 21.43 6.79 -18.35
CA ARG A 179 22.66 7.38 -18.91
C ARG A 179 23.18 6.52 -20.06
N SER A 180 22.77 6.86 -21.27
CA SER A 180 23.52 6.55 -22.48
C SER A 180 23.34 7.75 -23.40
N SER A 181 24.35 8.61 -23.39
CA SER A 181 24.66 9.53 -24.49
C SER A 181 25.24 8.75 -25.64
#